data_AF-A0A371WSY0-F1
#
_entry.id   AF-A0A371WSY0-F1
#
_cell.length_a   1.000
_cell.length_b   1.000
_cell.length_c   1.000
_cell.angle_alpha   90.00
_cell.angle_beta   90.00
_cell.angle_gamma   90.00
#
_symmetry.space_group_name_H-M   'P 1'
#
loop_
_entity.id
_entity.type
_entity.pdbx_description
1 polymer ?
#
loop_
_entity_poly.entity_id
_entity_poly.type
_entity_poly.pdbx_seq_one_letter_code
_entity_poly.pdbx_strand_id
1 'polypeptide(L)'
;MAELTDVYNALVSLIGGALWPQGLSGVSAIGAPCKIYPRSPASTELDADLRAGIVHVSIFAPPNREKVTTRYPRVWQDQFPGAPTITVAVSGSTVTLGGTVTPTHYVSIVVAAQGFSYACTASDTLSSVAQALAQQMPAGLGASVSGAAITIGGRGDIVARCAAPGTMMMEVRRQNRGLTIAIHAPSPQLRDAAAALIDPLLATTDFLSLPDATAAWITYQGTDEADEGQKAMDYRRDIHIWAEYPTIIIAPAYPITIVQNQLALADGSASGTTLIENG
;
A
#
# COMPACT_ATOMS: atom_id res chain seq x y z
N MET A 1 5.00 0.41 8.48
CA MET A 1 6.00 1.33 7.89
C MET A 1 7.16 0.47 7.46
N ALA A 2 7.64 0.56 6.23
CA ALA A 2 8.76 -0.25 5.75
C ALA A 2 9.97 -0.13 6.67
N GLU A 3 10.33 -1.26 7.28
CA GLU A 3 11.58 -1.44 8.00
C GLU A 3 12.50 -2.41 7.25
N LEU A 4 13.73 -2.55 7.74
CA LEU A 4 14.71 -3.48 7.18
C LEU A 4 14.18 -4.92 7.10
N THR A 5 13.34 -5.31 8.05
CA THR A 5 12.65 -6.62 8.06
C THR A 5 11.73 -6.80 6.85
N ASP A 6 11.03 -5.76 6.43
CA ASP A 6 10.14 -5.82 5.27
C ASP A 6 10.93 -6.00 3.97
N VAL A 7 12.07 -5.32 3.86
CA VAL A 7 13.01 -5.50 2.75
C VAL A 7 13.55 -6.93 2.71
N TYR A 8 13.92 -7.50 3.86
CA TYR A 8 14.34 -8.89 3.92
C TYR A 8 13.25 -9.85 3.48
N ASN A 9 12.02 -9.70 3.99
CA ASN A 9 10.91 -10.58 3.63
C ASN A 9 10.56 -10.49 2.14
N ALA A 10 10.58 -9.28 1.57
CA ALA A 10 10.35 -9.08 0.15
C ALA A 10 11.46 -9.73 -0.71
N LEU A 11 12.73 -9.63 -0.31
CA LEU A 11 13.83 -10.33 -0.99
C LEU A 11 13.75 -11.85 -0.85
N VAL A 12 13.41 -12.38 0.33
CA VAL A 12 13.17 -13.81 0.54
C VAL A 12 12.07 -14.31 -0.39
N SER A 13 10.97 -13.55 -0.52
CA SER A 13 9.88 -13.91 -1.42
C SER A 13 10.27 -13.84 -2.89
N LEU A 14 11.04 -12.81 -3.29
CA LEU A 14 11.53 -12.66 -4.66
C LEU A 14 12.42 -13.84 -5.06
N ILE A 15 13.44 -14.13 -4.24
CA ILE A 15 14.38 -15.22 -4.48
C ILE A 15 13.68 -16.58 -4.38
N GLY A 16 12.74 -16.71 -3.44
CA GLY A 16 11.90 -17.90 -3.30
C GLY A 16 11.08 -18.20 -4.56
N GLY A 17 10.54 -17.18 -5.22
CA GLY A 17 9.82 -17.34 -6.50
C GLY A 17 10.71 -17.87 -7.62
N ALA A 18 11.99 -17.49 -7.65
CA ALA A 18 12.95 -18.00 -8.63
C ALA A 18 13.44 -19.42 -8.33
N LEU A 19 13.68 -19.75 -7.05
CA LEU A 19 14.09 -21.09 -6.65
C LEU A 19 12.93 -22.10 -6.69
N TRP A 20 11.69 -21.67 -6.45
CA TRP A 20 10.48 -22.50 -6.48
C TRP A 20 9.40 -21.90 -7.39
N PRO A 21 9.57 -21.97 -8.72
CA PRO A 21 8.61 -21.38 -9.66
C PRO A 21 7.22 -22.03 -9.62
N GLN A 22 7.12 -23.27 -9.11
CA GLN A 22 5.86 -24.01 -8.92
C GLN A 22 5.36 -23.96 -7.47
N GLY A 23 5.91 -23.06 -6.64
CA GLY A 23 5.63 -22.99 -5.20
C GLY A 23 6.45 -23.97 -4.36
N LEU A 24 6.40 -23.79 -3.03
CA LEU A 24 7.25 -24.49 -2.06
C LEU A 24 7.03 -26.01 -1.98
N SER A 25 5.90 -26.50 -2.48
CA SER A 25 5.60 -27.93 -2.58
C SER A 25 6.23 -28.59 -3.82
N GLY A 26 6.77 -27.80 -4.75
CA GLY A 26 7.44 -28.27 -5.95
C GLY A 26 8.94 -28.55 -5.72
N VAL A 27 9.57 -29.21 -6.70
CA VAL A 27 11.03 -29.35 -6.74
C VAL A 27 11.66 -27.99 -7.00
N SER A 28 12.80 -27.71 -6.36
CA SER A 28 13.54 -26.47 -6.62
C SER A 28 14.09 -26.46 -8.05
N ALA A 29 14.27 -25.27 -8.62
CA ALA A 29 14.82 -25.07 -9.96
C ALA A 29 16.25 -25.62 -10.11
N ILE A 30 17.00 -25.76 -9.00
CA ILE A 30 18.35 -26.32 -8.98
C ILE A 30 18.41 -27.83 -8.70
N GLY A 31 17.25 -28.47 -8.48
CA GLY A 31 17.17 -29.91 -8.21
C GLY A 31 17.69 -30.35 -6.84
N ALA A 32 17.92 -29.42 -5.90
CA ALA A 32 18.37 -29.69 -4.53
C ALA A 32 17.49 -28.97 -3.49
N PRO A 33 17.29 -29.52 -2.29
CA PRO A 33 16.57 -28.83 -1.22
C PRO A 33 17.26 -27.49 -0.90
N CYS A 34 16.45 -26.43 -0.76
CA CYS A 34 16.94 -25.08 -0.48
C CYS A 34 16.27 -24.51 0.77
N LYS A 35 16.99 -23.66 1.51
CA LYS A 35 16.45 -22.84 2.61
C LYS A 35 16.79 -21.38 2.34
N ILE A 36 15.80 -20.49 2.44
CA ILE A 36 15.99 -19.04 2.32
C ILE A 36 15.49 -18.38 3.60
N TYR A 37 16.30 -17.52 4.22
CA TYR A 37 15.90 -16.85 5.44
C TYR A 37 16.63 -15.52 5.65
N PRO A 38 16.03 -14.60 6.42
CA PRO A 38 16.72 -13.41 6.87
C PRO A 38 17.75 -13.76 7.95
N ARG A 39 18.81 -12.94 8.03
CA ARG A 39 19.95 -13.04 8.96
C ARG A 39 20.91 -14.19 8.64
N SER A 40 22.10 -14.14 9.24
CA SER A 40 23.13 -15.17 9.05
C SER A 40 22.74 -16.49 9.73
N PRO A 41 23.10 -17.65 9.14
CA PRO A 41 22.86 -18.97 9.74
C PRO A 41 23.49 -19.14 11.12
N ALA A 42 22.89 -20.01 11.95
CA ALA A 42 23.62 -20.65 13.03
C ALA A 42 24.56 -21.72 12.45
N SER A 43 25.84 -21.69 12.83
CA SER A 43 26.89 -22.55 12.24
C SER A 43 26.62 -24.05 12.39
N THR A 44 26.04 -24.48 13.52
CA THR A 44 25.72 -25.89 13.76
C THR A 44 24.59 -26.42 12.87
N GLU A 45 23.61 -25.58 12.53
CA GLU A 45 22.53 -25.95 11.61
C GLU A 45 23.06 -25.98 10.18
N LEU A 46 23.80 -24.95 9.78
CA LEU A 46 24.41 -24.86 8.45
C LEU A 46 25.28 -26.09 8.15
N ASP A 47 26.16 -26.49 9.06
CA ASP A 47 27.03 -27.65 8.86
C ASP A 47 26.24 -28.96 8.72
N ALA A 48 25.14 -29.12 9.47
CA ALA A 48 24.30 -30.31 9.39
C ALA A 48 23.56 -30.38 8.04
N ASP A 49 23.03 -29.25 7.60
CA ASP A 49 22.25 -29.12 6.37
C ASP A 49 23.13 -29.22 5.12
N LEU A 50 24.33 -28.63 5.13
CA LEU A 50 25.30 -28.78 4.04
C LEU A 50 25.70 -30.26 3.86
N ARG A 51 25.95 -31.00 4.96
CA ARG A 51 26.19 -32.45 4.87
C ARG A 51 24.98 -33.23 4.34
N ALA A 52 23.76 -32.73 4.55
CA ALA A 52 22.54 -33.29 4.00
C ALA A 52 22.27 -32.88 2.54
N GLY A 53 23.14 -32.05 1.94
CA GLY A 53 23.00 -31.61 0.56
C GLY A 53 22.06 -30.41 0.35
N ILE A 54 21.74 -29.67 1.42
CA ILE A 54 20.80 -28.54 1.38
C ILE A 54 21.56 -27.24 1.08
N VAL A 55 21.05 -26.44 0.15
CA VAL A 55 21.57 -25.11 -0.19
C VAL A 55 20.91 -24.05 0.69
N HIS A 56 21.71 -23.15 1.27
CA HIS A 56 21.21 -22.05 2.09
C HIS A 56 21.40 -20.72 1.37
N VAL A 57 20.39 -19.87 1.40
CA VAL A 57 20.46 -18.47 0.96
C VAL A 57 20.09 -17.60 2.14
N SER A 58 21.07 -16.88 2.67
CA SER A 58 20.89 -15.99 3.81
C SER A 58 21.00 -14.53 3.37
N ILE A 59 20.14 -13.69 3.93
CA ILE A 59 20.08 -12.26 3.57
C ILE A 59 20.32 -11.43 4.82
N PHE A 60 21.38 -10.62 4.82
CA PHE A 60 21.73 -9.82 5.98
C PHE A 60 22.35 -8.47 5.60
N ALA A 61 22.16 -7.47 6.45
CA ALA A 61 22.84 -6.19 6.35
C ALA A 61 24.16 -6.24 7.13
N PRO A 62 25.33 -6.14 6.47
CA PRO A 62 26.59 -5.96 7.18
C PRO A 62 26.61 -4.65 8.00
N PRO A 63 27.36 -4.60 9.11
CA PRO A 63 27.46 -3.40 9.93
C PRO A 63 28.05 -2.24 9.12
N ASN A 64 27.66 -1.01 9.48
CA ASN A 64 28.17 0.24 8.90
C ASN A 64 27.94 0.44 7.39
N ARG A 65 27.05 -0.33 6.75
CA ARG A 65 26.57 -0.05 5.38
C ARG A 65 25.19 0.60 5.39
N GLU A 66 25.10 1.80 5.97
CA GLU A 66 23.91 2.65 5.94
C GLU A 66 24.28 4.04 5.44
N LYS A 67 23.43 4.58 4.57
CA LYS A 67 23.46 5.99 4.21
C LYS A 67 22.05 6.55 4.23
N VAL A 68 21.83 7.63 4.96
CA VAL A 68 20.59 8.41 4.84
C VAL A 68 20.68 9.21 3.54
N THR A 69 19.71 9.02 2.65
CA THR A 69 19.65 9.65 1.33
C THR A 69 18.49 10.62 1.20
N THR A 70 17.81 10.97 2.30
CA THR A 70 16.69 11.92 2.31
C THR A 70 17.10 13.23 1.62
N ARG A 71 16.51 13.48 0.45
CA ARG A 71 16.75 14.69 -0.37
C ARG A 71 15.48 15.50 -0.63
N TYR A 72 14.31 14.90 -0.40
CA TYR A 72 13.03 15.47 -0.83
C TYR A 72 12.35 16.26 0.30
N PRO A 73 11.59 17.32 -0.05
CA PRO A 73 10.73 18.00 0.89
C PRO A 73 9.65 17.05 1.40
N ARG A 74 9.29 17.22 2.67
CA ARG A 74 8.21 16.47 3.32
C ARG A 74 6.87 16.98 2.80
N VAL A 75 6.33 16.27 1.81
CA VAL A 75 5.06 16.60 1.16
C VAL A 75 4.14 15.39 1.28
N TRP A 76 2.88 15.65 1.67
CA TRP A 76 1.85 14.62 1.64
C TRP A 76 1.49 14.29 0.19
N GLN A 77 1.39 13.02 -0.12
CA GLN A 77 0.98 12.49 -1.41
C GLN A 77 -0.16 11.50 -1.20
N ASP A 78 -1.09 11.43 -2.15
CA ASP A 78 -2.15 10.43 -2.11
C ASP A 78 -1.56 9.03 -2.26
N GLN A 79 -1.88 8.13 -1.33
CA GLN A 79 -1.44 6.74 -1.37
C GLN A 79 -2.52 5.87 -2.02
N PHE A 80 -3.76 5.97 -1.51
CA PHE A 80 -4.92 5.30 -2.09
C PHE A 80 -6.15 6.22 -2.02
N PRO A 81 -6.85 6.44 -3.14
CA PRO A 81 -8.18 7.03 -3.09
C PRO A 81 -9.14 6.05 -2.41
N GLY A 82 -9.93 6.54 -1.45
CA GLY A 82 -10.96 5.73 -0.81
C GLY A 82 -12.04 5.35 -1.82
N ALA A 83 -12.30 4.07 -2.02
CA ALA A 83 -13.37 3.59 -2.89
C ALA A 83 -14.70 3.54 -2.13
N PRO A 84 -15.72 4.34 -2.50
CA PRO A 84 -17.01 4.29 -1.84
C PRO A 84 -17.71 2.95 -2.10
N THR A 85 -18.14 2.28 -1.03
CA THR A 85 -18.99 1.08 -1.08
C THR A 85 -20.48 1.43 -1.17
N ILE A 86 -20.82 2.69 -0.89
CA ILE A 86 -22.15 3.26 -1.07
C ILE A 86 -22.22 3.84 -2.48
N THR A 87 -23.32 3.60 -3.17
CA THR A 87 -23.64 4.21 -4.46
C THR A 87 -24.80 5.18 -4.28
N VAL A 88 -24.81 6.27 -5.05
CA VAL A 88 -25.90 7.25 -5.03
C VAL A 88 -26.36 7.51 -6.46
N ALA A 89 -27.66 7.44 -6.68
CA ALA A 89 -28.27 7.73 -7.98
C ALA A 89 -29.34 8.81 -7.81
N VAL A 90 -29.37 9.78 -8.73
CA VAL A 90 -30.42 10.81 -8.79
C VAL A 90 -31.30 10.52 -10.01
N SER A 91 -32.61 10.41 -9.80
CA SER A 91 -33.60 10.26 -10.87
C SER A 91 -34.75 11.23 -10.62
N GLY A 92 -34.83 12.29 -11.44
CA GLY A 92 -35.77 13.38 -11.23
C GLY A 92 -35.59 14.03 -9.87
N SER A 93 -36.61 13.95 -9.02
CA SER A 93 -36.63 14.50 -7.66
C SER A 93 -36.20 13.50 -6.57
N THR A 94 -35.76 12.31 -6.95
CA THR A 94 -35.48 11.22 -6.01
C THR A 94 -33.99 10.86 -6.02
N VAL A 95 -33.39 10.83 -4.83
CA VAL A 95 -32.03 10.34 -4.57
C VAL A 95 -32.14 8.95 -3.96
N THR A 96 -31.57 7.94 -4.60
CA THR A 96 -31.57 6.54 -4.13
C THR A 96 -30.17 6.15 -3.68
N LEU A 97 -30.06 5.65 -2.45
CA LEU A 97 -28.84 5.09 -1.90
C LEU A 97 -28.79 3.57 -2.14
N GLY A 98 -27.62 3.05 -2.46
CA GLY A 98 -27.37 1.62 -2.68
C GLY A 98 -26.00 1.19 -2.16
N GLY A 99 -25.70 -0.11 -2.29
CA GLY A 99 -24.43 -0.69 -1.85
C GLY A 99 -24.41 -1.05 -0.37
N THR A 100 -23.22 -1.00 0.24
CA THR A 100 -23.00 -1.42 1.63
C THR A 100 -22.57 -0.22 2.46
N VAL A 101 -23.21 0.00 3.61
CA VAL A 101 -22.78 1.05 4.53
C VAL A 101 -21.49 0.62 5.22
N THR A 102 -20.46 1.45 5.12
CA THR A 102 -19.19 1.27 5.81
C THR A 102 -18.97 2.48 6.72
N PRO A 103 -18.51 2.28 7.97
CA PRO A 103 -18.20 3.39 8.86
C PRO A 103 -17.26 4.38 8.18
N THR A 104 -17.42 5.67 8.47
CA THR A 104 -16.62 6.78 7.93
C THR A 104 -16.84 7.11 6.45
N HIS A 105 -17.73 6.41 5.73
CA HIS A 105 -18.17 6.87 4.41
C HIS A 105 -19.12 8.05 4.54
N TYR A 106 -19.05 8.98 3.59
CA TYR A 106 -19.88 10.18 3.59
C TYR A 106 -20.82 10.17 2.40
N VAL A 107 -22.08 10.56 2.64
CA VAL A 107 -23.08 10.82 1.61
C VAL A 107 -23.46 12.29 1.69
N SER A 108 -23.49 12.93 0.54
CA SER A 108 -23.74 14.36 0.39
C SER A 108 -24.78 14.61 -0.68
N ILE A 109 -25.72 15.50 -0.39
CA ILE A 109 -26.78 15.91 -1.31
C ILE A 109 -26.78 17.44 -1.35
N VAL A 110 -26.75 17.98 -2.55
CA VAL A 110 -26.87 19.40 -2.82
C VAL A 110 -28.21 19.63 -3.50
N VAL A 111 -29.00 20.54 -2.95
CA VAL A 111 -30.30 20.95 -3.49
C VAL A 111 -30.33 22.48 -3.52
N ALA A 112 -30.57 23.07 -4.70
CA ALA A 112 -30.72 24.53 -4.84
C ALA A 112 -29.60 25.35 -4.15
N ALA A 113 -28.34 24.95 -4.39
CA ALA A 113 -27.13 25.54 -3.80
C ALA A 113 -26.92 25.35 -2.28
N GLN A 114 -27.74 24.53 -1.62
CA GLN A 114 -27.56 24.14 -0.22
C GLN A 114 -27.06 22.69 -0.13
N GLY A 115 -25.97 22.48 0.61
CA GLY A 115 -25.36 21.16 0.79
C GLY A 115 -25.70 20.53 2.14
N PHE A 116 -26.04 19.24 2.11
CA PHE A 116 -26.33 18.41 3.27
C PHE A 116 -25.40 17.20 3.23
N SER A 117 -24.74 16.87 4.35
CA SER A 117 -23.76 15.78 4.41
C SER A 117 -23.93 14.95 5.68
N TYR A 118 -23.76 13.64 5.54
CA TYR A 118 -23.84 12.70 6.65
C TYR A 118 -22.68 11.71 6.62
N ALA A 119 -22.05 11.51 7.78
CA ALA A 119 -20.98 10.55 8.01
C ALA A 119 -21.56 9.25 8.56
N CYS A 120 -21.38 8.14 7.85
CA CYS A 120 -21.93 6.84 8.23
C CYS A 120 -21.22 6.26 9.46
N THR A 121 -21.99 5.64 10.34
CA THR A 121 -21.51 4.91 11.52
C THR A 121 -21.69 3.40 11.35
N ALA A 122 -21.10 2.59 12.24
CA ALA A 122 -21.19 1.13 12.18
C ALA A 122 -22.62 0.58 12.40
N SER A 123 -23.50 1.35 13.03
CA SER A 123 -24.90 1.00 13.26
C SER A 123 -25.83 1.45 12.12
N ASP A 124 -25.32 2.18 11.14
CA ASP A 124 -26.15 2.75 10.09
C ASP A 124 -26.56 1.72 9.04
N THR A 125 -27.78 1.89 8.54
CA THR A 125 -28.32 1.24 7.35
C THR A 125 -28.56 2.30 6.28
N LEU A 126 -28.71 1.91 5.01
CA LEU A 126 -29.05 2.88 3.95
C LEU A 126 -30.32 3.68 4.27
N SER A 127 -31.28 3.07 4.99
CA SER A 127 -32.49 3.76 5.43
C SER A 127 -32.24 4.76 6.56
N SER A 128 -31.38 4.46 7.53
CA SER A 128 -31.06 5.42 8.60
C SER A 128 -30.25 6.59 8.07
N VAL A 129 -29.33 6.35 7.13
CA VAL A 129 -28.57 7.40 6.43
C VAL A 129 -29.51 8.31 5.63
N ALA A 130 -30.46 7.72 4.88
CA ALA A 130 -31.44 8.50 4.13
C ALA A 130 -32.32 9.37 5.05
N GLN A 131 -32.76 8.82 6.18
CA GLN A 131 -33.53 9.55 7.19
C GLN A 131 -32.71 10.69 7.81
N ALA A 132 -31.46 10.44 8.20
CA ALA A 132 -30.59 11.45 8.78
C ALA A 132 -30.33 12.61 7.82
N LEU A 133 -30.11 12.32 6.53
CA LEU A 133 -29.96 13.34 5.49
C LEU A 133 -31.23 14.17 5.29
N ALA A 134 -32.40 13.52 5.25
CA ALA A 134 -33.67 14.24 5.09
C ALA A 134 -34.00 15.12 6.31
N GLN A 135 -33.61 14.71 7.52
CA GLN A 135 -33.79 15.51 8.73
C GLN A 135 -32.94 16.79 8.75
N GLN A 136 -31.82 16.81 8.02
CA GLN A 136 -31.01 18.04 7.86
C GLN A 136 -31.61 19.03 6.87
N MET A 137 -32.52 18.58 5.98
CA MET A 137 -33.12 19.43 4.96
C MET A 137 -34.23 20.32 5.56
N PRO A 138 -34.29 21.63 5.22
CA PRO A 138 -35.35 22.51 5.67
C PRO A 138 -36.74 22.01 5.23
N ALA A 139 -37.76 22.22 6.07
CA ALA A 139 -39.14 21.82 5.77
C ALA A 139 -39.68 22.39 4.45
N GLY A 140 -39.18 23.56 4.00
CA GLY A 140 -39.55 24.17 2.73
C GLY A 140 -39.12 23.38 1.48
N LEU A 141 -38.17 22.44 1.58
CA LEU A 141 -37.80 21.54 0.48
C LEU A 141 -38.73 20.32 0.35
N GLY A 142 -39.58 20.04 1.36
CA GLY A 142 -40.53 18.93 1.32
C GLY A 142 -39.87 17.57 1.14
N ALA A 143 -38.75 17.31 1.82
CA ALA A 143 -38.05 16.03 1.74
C ALA A 143 -38.84 14.92 2.45
N SER A 144 -38.99 13.77 1.79
CA SER A 144 -39.62 12.57 2.33
C SER A 144 -38.75 11.35 2.06
N VAL A 145 -38.78 10.36 2.94
CA VAL A 145 -37.91 9.17 2.86
C VAL A 145 -38.75 7.91 2.82
N SER A 146 -38.41 6.99 1.91
CA SER A 146 -38.96 5.64 1.84
C SER A 146 -37.82 4.66 1.63
N GLY A 147 -37.50 3.86 2.66
CA GLY A 147 -36.33 2.99 2.67
C GLY A 147 -35.05 3.79 2.40
N ALA A 148 -34.30 3.39 1.37
CA ALA A 148 -33.05 4.04 0.95
C ALA A 148 -33.24 5.20 -0.05
N ALA A 149 -34.49 5.59 -0.34
CA ALA A 149 -34.80 6.65 -1.29
C ALA A 149 -35.30 7.92 -0.58
N ILE A 150 -34.74 9.07 -0.96
CA ILE A 150 -35.13 10.41 -0.51
C ILE A 150 -35.80 11.12 -1.67
N THR A 151 -37.06 11.51 -1.52
CA THR A 151 -37.82 12.29 -2.51
C THR A 151 -37.90 13.74 -2.05
N ILE A 152 -37.44 14.68 -2.87
CA ILE A 152 -37.39 16.11 -2.56
C ILE A 152 -38.52 16.82 -3.30
N GLY A 153 -39.42 17.49 -2.58
CA GLY A 153 -40.59 18.15 -3.16
C GLY A 153 -40.31 19.49 -3.86
N GLY A 154 -39.13 20.08 -3.65
CA GLY A 154 -38.73 21.39 -4.18
C GLY A 154 -38.22 21.40 -5.62
N ARG A 155 -38.16 22.59 -6.24
CA ARG A 155 -37.58 22.84 -7.57
C ARG A 155 -36.11 23.25 -7.42
N GLY A 156 -35.21 22.54 -8.10
CA GLY A 156 -33.79 22.89 -8.17
C GLY A 156 -32.96 21.71 -8.67
N ASP A 157 -31.74 21.98 -9.11
CA ASP A 157 -30.80 20.93 -9.49
C ASP A 157 -30.40 20.13 -8.24
N ILE A 158 -30.49 18.81 -8.36
CA ILE A 158 -30.12 17.86 -7.31
C ILE A 158 -28.83 17.19 -7.74
N VAL A 159 -27.79 17.36 -6.93
CA VAL A 159 -26.52 16.67 -7.10
C VAL A 159 -26.28 15.85 -5.86
N ALA A 160 -26.06 14.55 -6.03
CA ALA A 160 -25.76 13.67 -4.91
C ALA A 160 -24.44 12.94 -5.16
N ARG A 161 -23.62 12.88 -4.12
CA ARG A 161 -22.26 12.34 -4.16
C ARG A 161 -22.02 11.47 -2.94
N CYS A 162 -21.23 10.42 -3.11
CA CYS A 162 -20.71 9.61 -2.03
C CYS A 162 -19.19 9.59 -2.08
N ALA A 163 -18.58 9.50 -0.92
CA ALA A 163 -17.14 9.47 -0.75
C ALA A 163 -16.73 8.49 0.35
N ALA A 164 -15.55 7.92 0.20
CA ALA A 164 -14.86 7.18 1.25
C ALA A 164 -13.54 7.89 1.60
N PRO A 165 -13.10 7.85 2.86
CA PRO A 165 -11.79 8.33 3.22
C PRO A 165 -10.73 7.48 2.53
N GLY A 166 -9.75 8.15 1.93
CA GLY A 166 -8.53 7.53 1.42
C GLY A 166 -7.41 7.60 2.45
N THR A 167 -6.20 7.29 1.99
CA THR A 167 -4.98 7.50 2.77
C THR A 167 -4.02 8.37 1.99
N MET A 168 -3.37 9.29 2.72
CA MET A 168 -2.22 10.02 2.25
C MET A 168 -0.97 9.51 2.97
N MET A 169 0.17 9.57 2.30
CA MET A 169 1.46 9.22 2.85
C MET A 169 2.43 10.38 2.73
N MET A 170 3.37 10.47 3.66
CA MET A 170 4.49 11.41 3.61
C MET A 170 5.79 10.67 3.88
N GLU A 171 6.76 10.84 3.00
CA GLU A 171 8.12 10.35 3.24
C GLU A 171 8.83 11.21 4.29
N VAL A 172 9.24 10.60 5.40
CA VAL A 172 9.94 11.27 6.51
C VAL A 172 11.44 11.13 6.39
N ARG A 173 11.89 9.98 5.90
CA ARG A 173 13.30 9.60 5.76
C ARG A 173 13.46 8.64 4.60
N ARG A 174 14.55 8.74 3.86
CA ARG A 174 15.00 7.71 2.92
C ARG A 174 16.30 7.10 3.41
N GLN A 175 16.38 5.78 3.39
CA GLN A 175 17.55 5.04 3.80
C GLN A 175 18.04 4.21 2.64
N ASN A 176 19.35 4.25 2.43
CA ASN A 176 20.04 3.30 1.60
C ASN A 176 20.83 2.32 2.49
N ARG A 177 20.52 1.03 2.38
CA ARG A 177 21.11 -0.05 3.18
C ARG A 177 21.85 -1.01 2.27
N GLY A 178 23.09 -1.31 2.63
CA GLY A 178 23.86 -2.35 1.96
C GLY A 178 23.40 -3.69 2.49
N LEU A 179 23.08 -4.61 1.58
CA LEU A 179 22.67 -5.97 1.89
C LEU A 179 23.61 -6.95 1.21
N THR A 180 23.80 -8.09 1.87
CA THR A 180 24.50 -9.25 1.33
C THR A 180 23.53 -10.41 1.25
N ILE A 181 23.44 -11.01 0.08
CA ILE A 181 22.80 -12.30 -0.16
C ILE A 181 23.92 -13.33 -0.23
N ALA A 182 24.07 -14.13 0.82
CA ALA A 182 25.09 -15.18 0.89
C ALA A 182 24.47 -16.53 0.54
N ILE A 183 24.99 -17.15 -0.51
CA ILE A 183 24.65 -18.50 -0.96
C ILE A 183 25.69 -19.44 -0.39
N HIS A 184 25.26 -20.39 0.45
CA HIS A 184 26.06 -21.48 0.97
C HIS A 184 25.60 -22.78 0.33
N ALA A 185 26.51 -23.52 -0.30
CA ALA A 185 26.16 -24.76 -0.99
C ALA A 185 27.18 -25.87 -0.70
N PRO A 186 26.74 -27.14 -0.73
CA PRO A 186 27.58 -28.30 -0.44
C PRO A 186 28.54 -28.68 -1.57
N SER A 187 28.34 -28.10 -2.76
CA SER A 187 29.22 -28.28 -3.92
C SER A 187 29.30 -27.00 -4.77
N PRO A 188 30.41 -26.81 -5.51
CA PRO A 188 30.54 -25.67 -6.44
C PRO A 188 29.44 -25.66 -7.51
N GLN A 189 29.02 -26.83 -7.99
CA GLN A 189 27.99 -26.93 -9.03
C GLN A 189 26.63 -26.42 -8.53
N LEU A 190 26.26 -26.73 -7.28
CA LEU A 190 25.02 -26.25 -6.69
C LEU A 190 25.09 -24.75 -6.35
N ARG A 191 26.26 -24.27 -5.88
CA ARG A 191 26.52 -22.84 -5.68
C ARG A 191 26.31 -22.06 -6.98
N ASP A 192 26.95 -22.51 -8.06
CA ASP A 192 26.90 -21.84 -9.36
C ASP A 192 25.51 -21.92 -9.98
N ALA A 193 24.80 -23.05 -9.83
CA ALA A 193 23.42 -23.20 -10.28
C ALA A 193 22.46 -22.23 -9.55
N ALA A 194 22.59 -22.11 -8.22
CA ALA A 194 21.80 -21.16 -7.44
C ALA A 194 22.12 -19.72 -7.82
N ALA A 195 23.40 -19.37 -7.93
CA ALA A 195 23.83 -18.02 -8.30
C ALA A 195 23.40 -17.63 -9.72
N ALA A 196 23.42 -18.57 -10.68
CA ALA A 196 22.96 -18.33 -12.04
C ALA A 196 21.46 -18.00 -12.14
N LEU A 197 20.66 -18.36 -11.14
CA LEU A 197 19.26 -17.94 -11.03
C LEU A 197 19.11 -16.61 -10.30
N ILE A 198 19.83 -16.43 -9.20
CA ILE A 198 19.66 -15.31 -8.27
C ILE A 198 20.29 -14.02 -8.79
N ASP A 199 21.48 -14.10 -9.38
CA ASP A 199 22.23 -12.93 -9.83
C ASP A 199 21.50 -12.16 -10.96
N PRO A 200 21.06 -12.79 -12.07
CA PRO A 200 20.31 -12.07 -13.10
C PRO A 200 18.94 -11.58 -12.60
N LEU A 201 18.28 -12.31 -11.69
CA LEU A 201 17.04 -11.87 -11.06
C LEU A 201 17.24 -10.54 -10.29
N LEU A 202 18.27 -10.46 -9.45
CA LEU A 202 18.57 -9.26 -8.69
C LEU A 202 19.07 -8.12 -9.60
N ALA A 203 19.84 -8.43 -10.64
CA ALA A 203 20.33 -7.44 -11.60
C ALA A 203 19.23 -6.83 -12.47
N THR A 204 18.14 -7.58 -12.72
CA THR A 204 16.98 -7.11 -13.51
C THR A 204 15.86 -6.53 -12.66
N THR A 205 15.92 -6.70 -11.34
CA THR A 205 14.93 -6.15 -10.42
C THR A 205 15.35 -4.75 -9.98
N ASP A 206 14.86 -3.73 -10.67
CA ASP A 206 15.09 -2.35 -10.27
C ASP A 206 14.29 -2.00 -9.01
N PHE A 207 13.00 -2.35 -8.98
CA PHE A 207 12.11 -2.01 -7.87
C PHE A 207 11.54 -3.26 -7.21
N LEU A 208 11.77 -3.35 -5.89
CA LEU A 208 11.20 -4.38 -5.04
C LEU A 208 9.99 -3.82 -4.31
N SER A 209 8.80 -4.35 -4.61
CA SER A 209 7.57 -4.01 -3.91
C SER A 209 7.64 -4.44 -2.44
N LEU A 210 7.27 -3.52 -1.55
CA LEU A 210 7.22 -3.75 -0.10
C LEU A 210 5.78 -3.96 0.37
N PRO A 211 5.56 -4.63 1.52
CA PRO A 211 4.22 -4.88 2.07
C PRO A 211 3.41 -3.63 2.39
N ASP A 212 4.07 -2.48 2.61
CA ASP A 212 3.41 -1.19 2.86
C ASP A 212 3.01 -0.43 1.59
N ALA A 213 3.00 -1.13 0.45
CA ALA A 213 2.72 -0.61 -0.89
C ALA A 213 3.73 0.44 -1.40
N THR A 214 4.85 0.63 -0.70
CA THR A 214 6.01 1.36 -1.24
C THR A 214 6.91 0.40 -2.02
N ALA A 215 7.97 0.95 -2.62
CA ALA A 215 8.99 0.15 -3.30
C ALA A 215 10.39 0.52 -2.80
N ALA A 216 11.26 -0.48 -2.67
CA ALA A 216 12.69 -0.29 -2.52
C ALA A 216 13.36 -0.28 -3.91
N TRP A 217 14.19 0.72 -4.17
CA TRP A 217 15.07 0.71 -5.33
C TRP A 217 16.31 -0.10 -5.01
N ILE A 218 16.58 -1.13 -5.82
CA ILE A 218 17.71 -2.03 -5.63
C ILE A 218 18.77 -1.74 -6.67
N THR A 219 20.03 -1.79 -6.25
CA THR A 219 21.17 -1.65 -7.17
C THR A 219 22.23 -2.68 -6.83
N TYR A 220 22.61 -3.46 -7.84
CA TYR A 220 23.73 -4.39 -7.75
C TYR A 220 25.05 -3.65 -7.47
N GLN A 221 25.92 -4.23 -6.64
CA GLN A 221 27.23 -3.65 -6.29
C GLN A 221 28.41 -4.53 -6.67
N GLY A 222 28.24 -5.84 -6.64
CA GLY A 222 29.32 -6.77 -6.88
C GLY A 222 29.00 -8.13 -6.28
N THR A 223 29.83 -9.10 -6.64
CA THR A 223 29.74 -10.47 -6.17
C THR A 223 31.13 -10.92 -5.76
N ASP A 224 31.23 -11.53 -4.60
CA ASP A 224 32.45 -12.12 -4.07
C ASP A 224 32.28 -13.65 -3.95
N GLU A 225 33.34 -14.39 -4.22
CA GLU A 225 33.38 -15.85 -4.02
C GLU A 225 34.38 -16.20 -2.92
N ALA A 226 33.94 -17.03 -1.99
CA ALA A 226 34.74 -17.47 -0.86
C ALA A 226 34.64 -18.98 -0.69
N ASP A 227 35.68 -19.70 -1.10
CA ASP A 227 35.77 -21.17 -0.98
C ASP A 227 36.70 -21.60 0.19
N GLU A 228 36.99 -20.67 1.11
CA GLU A 228 37.79 -20.95 2.30
C GLU A 228 37.13 -22.02 3.20
N GLY A 229 35.80 -22.16 3.13
CA GLY A 229 34.96 -23.13 3.84
C GLY A 229 34.89 -24.53 3.23
N GLN A 230 35.61 -24.82 2.13
CA GLN A 230 35.52 -26.10 1.42
C GLN A 230 35.76 -27.34 2.30
N LYS A 231 36.57 -27.22 3.37
CA LYS A 231 36.82 -28.32 4.33
C LYS A 231 35.56 -28.73 5.11
N ALA A 232 34.60 -27.82 5.27
CA ALA A 232 33.30 -28.05 5.86
C ALA A 232 32.21 -28.29 4.82
N MET A 233 32.57 -28.44 3.53
CA MET A 233 31.65 -28.42 2.39
C MET A 233 30.84 -27.12 2.27
N ASP A 234 31.39 -25.99 2.73
CA ASP A 234 30.77 -24.68 2.54
C ASP A 234 31.42 -23.95 1.36
N TYR A 235 30.80 -24.04 0.19
CA TYR A 235 31.16 -23.26 -0.99
C TYR A 235 30.26 -22.03 -1.03
N ARG A 236 30.85 -20.84 -0.88
CA ARG A 236 30.09 -19.62 -0.65
C ARG A 236 30.25 -18.60 -1.77
N ARG A 237 29.13 -18.00 -2.17
CA ARG A 237 29.09 -16.82 -3.04
C ARG A 237 28.21 -15.74 -2.41
N ASP A 238 28.76 -14.55 -2.29
CA ASP A 238 28.09 -13.38 -1.72
C ASP A 238 27.74 -12.40 -2.82
N ILE A 239 26.47 -12.03 -2.94
CA ILE A 239 25.99 -10.99 -3.84
C ILE A 239 25.68 -9.75 -3.00
N HIS A 240 26.27 -8.62 -3.36
CA HIS A 240 26.08 -7.35 -2.67
C HIS A 240 25.13 -6.43 -3.43
N ILE A 241 24.15 -5.87 -2.71
CA ILE A 241 23.20 -4.91 -3.25
C ILE A 241 23.07 -3.71 -2.32
N TRP A 242 22.66 -2.57 -2.88
CA TRP A 242 22.06 -1.48 -2.13
C TRP A 242 20.55 -1.57 -2.24
N ALA A 243 19.84 -1.37 -1.15
CA ALA A 243 18.40 -1.21 -1.11
C ALA A 243 18.06 0.17 -0.55
N GLU A 244 17.53 1.04 -1.41
CA GLU A 244 17.05 2.36 -1.04
C GLU A 244 15.53 2.36 -0.86
N TYR A 245 15.05 2.62 0.35
CA TYR A 245 13.63 2.58 0.68
C TYR A 245 13.19 3.77 1.55
N PRO A 246 11.95 4.25 1.36
CA PRO A 246 11.39 5.32 2.16
C PRO A 246 10.85 4.79 3.50
N THR A 247 10.91 5.64 4.52
CA THR A 247 10.15 5.52 5.75
C THR A 247 9.00 6.53 5.68
N ILE A 248 7.77 6.02 5.63
CA ILE A 248 6.56 6.83 5.42
C ILE A 248 5.73 6.96 6.69
N ILE A 249 5.05 8.08 6.89
CA ILE A 249 3.91 8.21 7.80
C ILE A 249 2.64 8.21 6.96
N ILE A 250 1.61 7.52 7.45
CA ILE A 250 0.28 7.45 6.82
C ILE A 250 -0.70 8.26 7.66
N ALA A 251 -1.56 9.02 7.00
CA ALA A 251 -2.68 9.71 7.62
C ALA A 251 -3.96 9.52 6.78
N PRO A 252 -5.15 9.59 7.42
CA PRO A 252 -6.41 9.57 6.68
C PRO A 252 -6.53 10.82 5.81
N ALA A 253 -6.99 10.64 4.58
CA ALA A 253 -7.32 11.71 3.66
C ALA A 253 -8.84 11.72 3.42
N TYR A 254 -9.49 12.87 3.64
CA TYR A 254 -10.93 13.00 3.46
C TYR A 254 -11.21 13.77 2.17
N PRO A 255 -11.86 13.16 1.16
CA PRO A 255 -12.22 13.87 -0.05
C PRO A 255 -13.31 14.90 0.24
N ILE A 256 -13.24 16.05 -0.44
CA ILE A 256 -14.23 17.10 -0.34
C ILE A 256 -15.39 16.77 -1.28
N THR A 257 -16.60 16.58 -0.74
CA THR A 257 -17.79 16.29 -1.55
C THR A 257 -18.66 17.51 -1.86
N ILE A 258 -18.62 18.53 -1.00
CA ILE A 258 -19.36 19.79 -1.15
C ILE A 258 -18.41 20.96 -0.84
N VAL A 259 -18.45 22.01 -1.66
CA VAL A 259 -17.83 23.31 -1.40
C VAL A 259 -18.90 24.38 -1.41
N GLN A 260 -19.03 25.16 -0.33
CA GLN A 260 -19.97 26.27 -0.25
C GLN A 260 -19.21 27.57 0.04
N ASN A 261 -19.34 28.55 -0.85
CA ASN A 261 -18.80 29.90 -0.64
C ASN A 261 -19.95 30.86 -0.31
N GLN A 262 -19.84 31.58 0.80
CA GLN A 262 -20.72 32.69 1.14
C GLN A 262 -19.99 34.02 0.88
N LEU A 263 -20.51 34.82 -0.05
CA LEU A 263 -19.99 36.15 -0.36
C LEU A 263 -20.88 37.21 0.30
N ALA A 264 -20.51 37.67 1.50
CA ALA A 264 -21.23 38.74 2.16
C ALA A 264 -20.90 40.11 1.53
N LEU A 265 -21.92 40.86 1.12
CA LEU A 265 -21.76 42.27 0.74
C LEU A 265 -21.67 43.12 2.02
N ALA A 266 -20.80 44.13 2.05
CA ALA A 266 -20.53 44.93 3.24
C ALA A 266 -21.72 45.76 3.75
N ASP A 267 -22.81 45.85 2.99
CA ASP A 267 -24.02 46.62 3.31
C ASP A 267 -25.13 45.79 3.99
N GLY A 268 -24.91 44.49 4.21
CA GLY A 268 -25.91 43.59 4.83
C GLY A 268 -27.05 43.17 3.91
N SER A 269 -27.01 43.48 2.61
CA SER A 269 -27.94 42.95 1.62
C SER A 269 -27.55 41.51 1.20
N ALA A 270 -28.53 40.76 0.66
CA ALA A 270 -28.46 39.30 0.53
C ALA A 270 -27.20 38.79 -0.20
N SER A 271 -26.49 37.89 0.47
CA SER A 271 -25.32 37.16 -0.01
C SER A 271 -25.75 36.11 -1.05
N GLY A 272 -25.10 36.11 -2.22
CA GLY A 272 -25.25 35.05 -3.21
C GLY A 272 -24.39 33.84 -2.84
N THR A 273 -24.98 32.64 -2.84
CA THR A 273 -24.24 31.37 -2.70
C THR A 273 -23.92 30.83 -4.08
N THR A 274 -22.62 30.73 -4.42
CA THR A 274 -22.15 30.08 -5.64
C THR A 274 -21.37 28.82 -5.28
N LEU A 275 -21.71 27.71 -5.91
CA LEU A 275 -20.97 26.45 -5.80
C LEU A 275 -19.86 26.43 -6.85
N ILE A 276 -18.65 26.06 -6.44
CA ILE A 276 -17.55 25.76 -7.37
C ILE A 276 -17.57 24.24 -7.57
N GLU A 277 -17.82 23.80 -8.80
CA GLU A 277 -17.64 22.40 -9.16
C GLU A 277 -16.14 22.11 -9.25
N ASN A 278 -15.62 21.28 -8.36
CA ASN A 278 -14.34 20.62 -8.60
C ASN A 278 -14.62 19.47 -9.58
N GLY A 279 -14.09 19.60 -10.79
CA GLY A 279 -14.05 18.54 -11.80
C GLY A 279 -13.06 17.43 -11.44
#